data_AF-A0ABD3X9U7-F1
#
_entry.id   AF-A0ABD3X9U7-F1
#
_cell.length_a   1.000
_cell.length_b   1.000
_cell.length_c   1.000
_cell.angle_alpha   90.00
_cell.angle_beta   90.00
_cell.angle_gamma   90.00
#
_symmetry.space_group_name_H-M   'P 1'
#
loop_
_entity.id
_entity.type
_entity.pdbx_description
1 polymer ?
#
loop_
_entity_poly.entity_id
_entity_poly.type
_entity_poly.pdbx_seq_one_letter_code
_entity_poly.pdbx_strand_id
1 'polypeptide(L)'
;MLNLYEKFKLENPEITISKTCFYRLRPPHIILADFANRRTCLCTRHQNMSLKIKALNNLGIRISKNPDVLIKAYDSNKELLKMIEAVEERSIKFFNWKRVQEGNKMRYKELEENMEKEAFIEKFDRELNDFREHAKIVTSQYNEMRRLREHLPENEVVVWIDFAENYGCVSLEEIQSAYWNATSISLHTMVVYCKTGNDTKIQSYVAVSDFFGKCVETGNPDLRVIHYLSDSPTSQYRNKTMFQFVSMHEEEFGIPARPCDGLGASVKRAADNAVKQGKVSIQSASYFLKWAESSMTSGSKVKYFGYTQEEYELFEAVLKERLNPVPVKGTFKIHYIIGSGTNKIYTRNSTCYCEKCRSDISSTTCEGYEFHVLVKGRDNNEAVDEEMIPAAQDENNGEGEASEATYGVDPWVAVL
;
A
#
# COMPACT_ATOMS: atom_id res chain seq x y z
N MET A 1 -7.38 -28.03 -3.07
CA MET A 1 -7.59 -29.29 -3.82
C MET A 1 -7.90 -30.49 -2.93
N LEU A 2 -7.24 -30.64 -1.76
CA LEU A 2 -7.53 -31.75 -0.83
C LEU A 2 -9.02 -31.77 -0.41
N ASN A 3 -9.53 -30.62 0.05
CA ASN A 3 -10.94 -30.48 0.46
C ASN A 3 -11.94 -30.71 -0.70
N LEU A 4 -11.52 -30.47 -1.95
CA LEU A 4 -12.36 -30.72 -3.13
C LEU A 4 -12.45 -32.21 -3.47
N TYR A 5 -11.36 -32.95 -3.29
CA TYR A 5 -11.34 -34.40 -3.49
C TYR A 5 -12.20 -35.12 -2.45
N GLU A 6 -12.10 -34.71 -1.19
CA GLU A 6 -12.92 -35.27 -0.10
C GLU A 6 -14.40 -34.98 -0.34
N LYS A 7 -14.74 -33.73 -0.68
CA LYS A 7 -16.12 -33.36 -1.06
C LYS A 7 -16.63 -34.17 -2.26
N PHE A 8 -15.80 -34.33 -3.29
CA PHE A 8 -16.16 -35.14 -4.47
C PHE A 8 -16.45 -36.61 -4.11
N LYS A 9 -15.64 -37.23 -3.24
CA LYS A 9 -15.86 -38.61 -2.79
C LYS A 9 -17.09 -38.75 -1.89
N LEU A 10 -17.43 -37.72 -1.12
CA LEU A 10 -18.65 -37.68 -0.32
C LEU A 10 -19.91 -37.55 -1.20
N GLU A 11 -19.85 -36.71 -2.24
CA GLU A 11 -20.97 -36.48 -3.16
C GLU A 11 -21.10 -37.59 -4.22
N ASN A 12 -20.02 -38.31 -4.53
CA ASN A 12 -19.97 -39.35 -5.55
C ASN A 12 -19.29 -40.63 -5.01
N PRO A 13 -19.92 -41.33 -4.04
CA PRO A 13 -19.33 -42.50 -3.41
C PRO A 13 -19.02 -43.63 -4.41
N GLU A 14 -19.89 -43.82 -5.40
CA GLU A 14 -19.83 -44.85 -6.45
C GLU A 14 -18.64 -44.66 -7.41
N ILE A 15 -18.16 -43.41 -7.56
CA ILE A 15 -17.08 -43.10 -8.49
C ILE A 15 -15.74 -43.46 -7.85
N THR A 16 -15.09 -44.45 -8.45
CA THR A 16 -13.77 -44.94 -8.01
C THR A 16 -12.69 -44.16 -8.76
N ILE A 17 -12.19 -43.09 -8.15
CA ILE A 17 -11.09 -42.30 -8.71
C ILE A 17 -9.99 -42.07 -7.67
N SER A 18 -8.74 -42.28 -8.09
CA SER A 18 -7.58 -42.01 -7.24
C SER A 18 -7.35 -40.51 -7.11
N LYS A 19 -6.79 -40.08 -5.98
CA LYS A 19 -6.45 -38.68 -5.72
C LYS A 19 -5.57 -38.06 -6.81
N THR A 20 -4.60 -38.83 -7.32
CA THR A 20 -3.70 -38.40 -8.40
C THR A 20 -4.43 -38.22 -9.73
N CYS A 21 -5.34 -39.14 -10.07
CA CYS A 21 -6.17 -39.03 -11.28
C CYS A 21 -7.11 -37.83 -11.19
N PHE A 22 -7.78 -37.65 -10.04
CA PHE A 22 -8.63 -36.49 -9.78
C PHE A 22 -7.88 -35.16 -9.94
N TYR A 23 -6.63 -35.06 -9.46
CA TYR A 23 -5.82 -33.86 -9.63
C TYR A 23 -5.36 -33.62 -11.08
N ARG A 24 -5.21 -34.68 -11.88
CA ARG A 24 -4.90 -34.57 -13.32
C ARG A 24 -6.09 -34.14 -14.16
N LEU A 25 -7.31 -34.49 -13.75
CA LEU A 25 -8.55 -34.05 -14.41
C LEU A 25 -8.89 -32.58 -14.12
N ARG A 26 -8.06 -31.88 -13.34
CA ARG A 26 -8.21 -30.45 -13.10
C ARG A 26 -8.19 -29.71 -14.44
N PRO A 27 -9.19 -28.87 -14.74
CA PRO A 27 -9.18 -28.04 -15.94
C PRO A 27 -7.90 -27.21 -16.03
N PRO A 28 -7.32 -27.02 -17.24
CA PRO A 28 -6.03 -26.35 -17.40
C PRO A 28 -5.99 -24.94 -16.83
N HIS A 29 -7.12 -24.24 -16.83
CA HIS A 29 -7.26 -22.87 -16.32
C HIS A 29 -7.41 -22.79 -14.79
N ILE A 30 -7.60 -23.90 -14.09
CA ILE A 30 -7.59 -23.93 -12.62
C ILE A 30 -6.14 -24.13 -12.18
N ILE A 31 -5.51 -23.06 -11.71
CA ILE A 31 -4.12 -23.05 -11.25
C ILE A 31 -4.10 -23.38 -9.75
N LEU A 32 -3.16 -24.23 -9.32
CA LEU A 32 -2.97 -24.46 -7.88
C LEU A 32 -2.49 -23.17 -7.23
N ALA A 33 -3.07 -22.83 -6.09
CA ALA A 33 -2.51 -21.81 -5.23
C ALA A 33 -1.13 -22.27 -4.76
N ASP A 34 -0.08 -21.69 -5.35
CA ASP A 34 1.28 -21.82 -4.84
C ASP A 34 1.41 -20.92 -3.60
N PHE A 35 1.79 -21.50 -2.46
CA PHE A 35 2.01 -20.74 -1.24
C PHE A 35 3.16 -19.75 -1.39
N ALA A 36 4.07 -19.97 -2.34
CA ALA A 36 5.08 -18.99 -2.73
C ALA A 36 4.46 -17.68 -3.25
N ASN A 37 3.26 -17.72 -3.85
CA ASN A 37 2.57 -16.52 -4.37
C ASN A 37 1.76 -15.77 -3.31
N ARG A 38 1.59 -16.33 -2.10
CA ARG A 38 0.75 -15.73 -1.04
C ARG A 38 1.54 -14.96 0.02
N ARG A 39 2.87 -15.10 0.03
CA ARG A 39 3.78 -14.41 0.98
C ARG A 39 4.78 -13.51 0.27
N THR A 40 4.50 -13.13 -0.97
CA THR A 40 5.36 -12.26 -1.78
C THR A 40 4.69 -10.92 -1.93
N CYS A 41 5.46 -9.86 -1.73
CA CYS A 41 5.02 -8.49 -2.00
C CYS A 41 4.55 -8.39 -3.47
N LEU A 42 3.36 -7.87 -3.74
CA LEU A 42 2.76 -7.78 -5.09
C LEU A 42 3.24 -6.56 -5.89
N CYS A 43 4.43 -6.10 -5.57
CA CYS A 43 4.92 -4.84 -6.06
C CYS A 43 5.74 -5.05 -7.32
N THR A 44 5.79 -4.05 -8.21
CA THR A 44 6.37 -4.19 -9.56
C THR A 44 7.80 -4.75 -9.57
N ARG A 45 8.60 -4.57 -8.51
CA ARG A 45 10.01 -5.02 -8.40
C ARG A 45 10.03 -6.51 -8.14
N HIS A 46 9.21 -6.99 -7.20
CA HIS A 46 9.03 -8.43 -6.96
C HIS A 46 8.43 -9.12 -8.18
N GLN A 47 7.42 -8.51 -8.80
CA GLN A 47 6.77 -9.10 -9.96
C GLN A 47 7.71 -9.14 -11.17
N ASN A 48 8.38 -8.02 -11.49
CA ASN A 48 9.31 -7.95 -12.62
C ASN A 48 10.56 -8.80 -12.42
N MET A 49 11.04 -8.96 -11.18
CA MET A 49 12.12 -9.89 -10.88
C MET A 49 11.66 -11.35 -11.05
N SER A 50 10.45 -11.69 -10.56
CA SER A 50 9.86 -13.02 -10.74
C SER A 50 9.68 -13.38 -12.22
N LEU A 51 9.24 -12.42 -13.06
CA LEU A 51 9.09 -12.63 -14.50
C LEU A 51 10.42 -12.88 -15.21
N LYS A 52 11.49 -12.17 -14.83
CA LYS A 52 12.85 -12.41 -15.36
C LYS A 52 13.40 -13.75 -14.92
N ILE A 53 13.26 -14.09 -13.63
CA ILE A 53 13.65 -15.41 -13.11
C ILE A 53 12.90 -16.54 -13.84
N LYS A 54 11.62 -16.35 -14.14
CA LYS A 54 10.82 -17.30 -14.91
C LYS A 54 11.38 -17.47 -16.33
N ALA A 55 11.76 -16.37 -17.00
CA ALA A 55 12.41 -16.44 -18.30
C ALA A 55 13.72 -17.24 -18.25
N LEU A 56 14.59 -16.98 -17.26
CA LEU A 56 15.83 -17.73 -17.06
C LEU A 56 15.60 -19.22 -16.81
N ASN A 57 14.59 -19.58 -16.01
CA ASN A 57 14.22 -20.97 -15.80
C ASN A 57 13.74 -21.67 -17.08
N ASN A 58 13.05 -20.95 -17.96
CA ASN A 58 12.62 -21.49 -19.26
C ASN A 58 13.81 -21.75 -20.19
N LEU A 59 14.91 -21.01 -20.02
CA LEU A 59 16.19 -21.22 -20.72
C LEU A 59 17.07 -22.30 -20.04
N GLY A 60 16.51 -23.05 -19.07
CA GLY A 60 17.20 -24.18 -18.43
C GLY A 60 18.02 -23.82 -17.19
N ILE A 61 18.10 -22.54 -16.79
CA ILE A 61 18.79 -22.14 -15.55
C ILE A 61 17.95 -22.54 -14.34
N ARG A 62 18.43 -23.51 -13.57
CA ARG A 62 17.70 -24.05 -12.40
C ARG A 62 17.93 -23.19 -11.17
N ILE A 63 17.10 -22.16 -11.00
CA ILE A 63 17.13 -21.25 -9.86
C ILE A 63 15.76 -21.15 -9.17
N SER A 64 15.74 -20.68 -7.91
CA SER A 64 14.48 -20.44 -7.19
C SER A 64 13.57 -19.50 -7.96
N LYS A 65 12.29 -19.88 -8.11
CA LYS A 65 11.24 -19.04 -8.71
C LYS A 65 10.83 -17.87 -7.81
N ASN A 66 11.08 -17.97 -6.51
CA ASN A 66 10.81 -16.91 -5.55
C ASN A 66 12.04 -15.97 -5.45
N PRO A 67 11.89 -14.67 -5.78
CA PRO A 67 12.99 -13.70 -5.73
C PRO A 67 13.65 -13.55 -4.35
N ASP A 68 12.87 -13.57 -3.27
CA ASP A 68 13.39 -13.44 -1.89
C ASP A 68 14.25 -14.62 -1.48
N VAL A 69 13.89 -15.83 -1.93
CA VAL A 69 14.69 -17.04 -1.74
C VAL A 69 15.94 -17.00 -2.61
N LEU A 70 15.82 -16.48 -3.85
CA LEU A 70 16.96 -16.35 -4.77
C LEU A 70 18.06 -15.47 -4.16
N ILE A 71 17.72 -14.27 -3.70
CA ILE A 71 18.73 -13.34 -3.14
C ILE A 71 19.36 -13.85 -1.84
N LYS A 72 18.70 -14.76 -1.12
CA LYS A 72 19.25 -15.42 0.08
C LYS A 72 20.17 -16.59 -0.26
N ALA A 73 19.96 -17.24 -1.40
CA ALA A 73 20.77 -18.36 -1.85
C ALA A 73 22.11 -17.89 -2.46
N TYR A 74 22.18 -16.66 -2.95
CA TYR A 74 23.36 -16.09 -3.59
C TYR A 74 23.76 -14.78 -2.92
N ASP A 75 24.95 -14.71 -2.33
CA ASP A 75 25.45 -13.48 -1.69
C ASP A 75 25.88 -12.41 -2.69
N SER A 76 26.29 -12.82 -3.90
CA SER A 76 26.66 -11.94 -4.98
C SER A 76 25.97 -12.33 -6.28
N ASN A 77 25.84 -11.37 -7.20
CA ASN A 77 25.21 -11.63 -8.50
C ASN A 77 26.13 -12.44 -9.43
N LYS A 78 27.44 -12.51 -9.16
CA LYS A 78 28.46 -13.12 -10.06
C LYS A 78 28.10 -14.53 -10.51
N GLU A 79 27.62 -15.38 -9.61
CA GLU A 79 27.26 -16.76 -9.96
C GLU A 79 26.05 -16.82 -10.88
N LEU A 80 25.03 -15.98 -10.62
CA LEU A 80 23.85 -15.88 -11.46
C LEU A 80 24.22 -15.34 -12.85
N LEU A 81 25.04 -14.29 -12.93
CA LEU A 81 25.48 -13.74 -14.22
C LEU A 81 26.28 -14.77 -15.03
N LYS A 82 27.15 -15.56 -14.39
CA LYS A 82 27.86 -16.66 -15.07
C LYS A 82 26.91 -17.72 -15.62
N MET A 83 25.82 -18.04 -14.91
CA MET A 83 24.80 -18.97 -15.41
C MET A 83 24.07 -18.41 -16.63
N ILE A 84 23.79 -17.09 -16.64
CA ILE A 84 23.15 -16.41 -17.77
C ILE A 84 24.10 -16.34 -18.97
N GLU A 85 25.39 -16.06 -18.74
CA GLU A 85 26.41 -16.01 -19.80
C GLU A 85 26.55 -17.34 -20.55
N ALA A 86 26.42 -18.45 -19.81
CA ALA A 86 26.51 -19.81 -20.34
C ALA A 86 25.29 -20.25 -21.19
N VAL A 87 24.24 -19.43 -21.26
CA VAL A 87 23.06 -19.70 -22.11
C VAL A 87 23.45 -19.54 -23.59
N GLU A 88 23.02 -20.49 -24.42
CA GLU A 88 23.35 -20.53 -25.86
C GLU A 88 22.62 -19.45 -26.66
N GLU A 89 21.41 -19.08 -26.22
CA GLU A 89 20.57 -18.07 -26.83
C GLU A 89 21.23 -16.68 -26.83
N ARG A 90 21.26 -16.05 -28.01
CA ARG A 90 21.80 -14.69 -28.20
C ARG A 90 20.88 -13.60 -27.68
N SER A 91 19.58 -13.87 -27.62
CA SER A 91 18.57 -12.92 -27.12
C SER A 91 17.66 -13.60 -26.10
N ILE A 92 17.28 -12.83 -25.07
CA ILE A 92 16.47 -13.30 -23.95
C ILE A 92 15.10 -12.62 -24.03
N LYS A 93 14.06 -13.45 -24.16
CA LYS A 93 12.65 -13.03 -24.09
C LYS A 93 12.15 -13.10 -22.65
N PHE A 94 11.59 -11.99 -22.16
CA PHE A 94 11.04 -11.92 -20.81
C PHE A 94 9.86 -10.94 -20.75
N PHE A 95 9.05 -11.06 -19.69
CA PHE A 95 7.94 -10.16 -19.44
C PHE A 95 8.29 -9.12 -18.38
N ASN A 96 7.66 -7.96 -18.47
CA ASN A 96 7.88 -6.85 -17.56
C ASN A 96 6.63 -5.99 -17.44
N TRP A 97 6.25 -5.63 -16.21
CA TRP A 97 5.24 -4.60 -15.99
C TRP A 97 5.86 -3.23 -16.20
N LYS A 98 5.26 -2.47 -17.14
CA LYS A 98 5.63 -1.08 -17.44
C LYS A 98 4.41 -0.19 -17.45
N ARG A 99 4.63 1.07 -17.11
CA ARG A 99 3.63 2.12 -17.25
C ARG A 99 3.63 2.59 -18.71
N VAL A 100 2.48 2.50 -19.37
CA VAL A 100 2.29 2.88 -20.77
C VAL A 100 1.18 3.92 -20.89
N GLN A 101 1.32 4.83 -21.85
CA GLN A 101 0.28 5.79 -22.19
C GLN A 101 -0.73 5.14 -23.14
N GLU A 102 -2.01 5.16 -22.77
CA GLU A 102 -3.11 4.67 -23.60
C GLU A 102 -4.20 5.75 -23.63
N GLY A 103 -4.21 6.52 -24.72
CA GLY A 103 -4.98 7.77 -24.80
C GLY A 103 -4.48 8.80 -23.78
N ASN A 104 -5.41 9.35 -23.00
CA ASN A 104 -5.11 10.35 -21.96
C ASN A 104 -4.79 9.73 -20.59
N LYS A 105 -4.75 8.40 -20.47
CA LYS A 105 -4.53 7.71 -19.18
C LYS A 105 -3.26 6.87 -19.21
N MET A 106 -2.51 6.91 -18.12
CA MET A 106 -1.38 6.01 -17.90
C MET A 106 -1.86 4.70 -17.26
N ARG A 107 -1.47 3.55 -17.82
CA ARG A 107 -1.86 2.23 -17.32
C ARG A 107 -0.63 1.33 -17.18
N TYR A 108 -0.65 0.42 -16.20
CA TYR A 108 0.35 -0.65 -16.13
C TYR A 108 -0.06 -1.78 -17.06
N LYS A 109 0.87 -2.23 -17.91
CA LYS A 109 0.71 -3.42 -18.75
C LYS A 109 1.93 -4.32 -18.61
N GLU A 110 1.67 -5.61 -18.61
CA GLU A 110 2.70 -6.62 -18.81
C GLU A 110 3.06 -6.66 -20.29
N LEU A 111 4.33 -6.38 -20.61
CA LEU A 111 4.84 -6.35 -21.97
C LEU A 111 5.90 -7.43 -22.13
N GLU A 112 5.88 -8.10 -23.30
CA GLU A 112 6.98 -8.97 -23.72
C GLU A 112 8.11 -8.10 -24.27
N GLU A 113 9.32 -8.32 -23.77
CA GLU A 113 10.54 -7.70 -24.26
C GLU A 113 11.50 -8.78 -24.75
N ASN A 114 12.21 -8.51 -25.85
CA ASN A 114 13.33 -9.31 -26.31
C ASN A 114 14.56 -8.41 -26.38
N MET A 115 15.67 -8.84 -25.80
CA MET A 115 16.92 -8.07 -25.83
C MET A 115 18.13 -8.99 -25.96
N GLU A 116 19.22 -8.46 -26.50
CA GLU A 116 20.50 -9.16 -26.58
C GLU A 116 20.97 -9.58 -25.18
N LYS A 117 21.63 -10.74 -25.11
CA LYS A 117 22.02 -11.39 -23.85
C LYS A 117 22.88 -10.47 -22.98
N GLU A 118 23.85 -9.78 -23.57
CA GLU A 118 24.76 -8.88 -22.85
C GLU A 118 23.98 -7.71 -22.22
N ALA A 119 23.05 -7.11 -22.97
CA ALA A 119 22.18 -6.05 -22.46
C ALA A 119 21.22 -6.55 -21.37
N PHE A 120 20.75 -7.80 -21.49
CA PHE A 120 19.95 -8.44 -20.44
C PHE A 120 20.76 -8.64 -19.15
N ILE A 121 22.01 -9.09 -19.25
CA ILE A 121 22.89 -9.33 -18.10
C ILE A 121 23.13 -8.03 -17.34
N GLU A 122 23.46 -6.93 -18.02
CA GLU A 122 23.63 -5.61 -17.39
C GLU A 122 22.34 -5.13 -16.70
N LYS A 123 21.20 -5.30 -17.38
CA LYS A 123 19.89 -4.93 -16.82
C LYS A 123 19.54 -5.78 -15.60
N PHE A 124 19.75 -7.08 -15.68
CA PHE A 124 19.45 -8.03 -14.62
C PHE A 124 20.34 -7.78 -13.39
N ASP A 125 21.63 -7.53 -13.58
CA ASP A 125 22.56 -7.22 -12.49
C ASP A 125 22.14 -5.96 -11.71
N ARG A 126 21.87 -4.87 -12.43
CA ARG A 126 21.39 -3.62 -11.83
C ARG A 126 20.08 -3.82 -11.08
N GLU A 127 19.08 -4.43 -11.72
CA GLU A 127 17.77 -4.65 -11.09
C GLU A 127 17.82 -5.63 -9.92
N LEU A 128 18.75 -6.61 -9.94
CA LEU A 128 18.95 -7.54 -8.83
C LEU A 128 19.59 -6.84 -7.62
N ASN A 129 20.51 -5.90 -7.85
CA ASN A 129 21.05 -5.06 -6.78
C ASN A 129 19.97 -4.16 -6.15
N ASP A 130 19.17 -3.48 -6.98
CA ASP A 130 18.04 -2.68 -6.52
C ASP A 130 17.02 -3.55 -5.74
N PHE A 131 16.78 -4.78 -6.22
CA PHE A 131 15.88 -5.72 -5.58
C PHE A 131 16.39 -6.20 -4.22
N ARG A 132 17.71 -6.42 -4.05
CA ARG A 132 18.31 -6.76 -2.75
C ARG A 132 18.12 -5.65 -1.73
N GLU A 133 18.34 -4.40 -2.11
CA GLU A 133 18.10 -3.25 -1.23
C GLU A 133 16.61 -3.16 -0.87
N HIS A 134 15.74 -3.28 -1.86
CA HIS A 134 14.29 -3.31 -1.67
C HIS A 134 13.85 -4.40 -0.67
N ALA A 135 14.30 -5.64 -0.86
CA ALA A 135 13.95 -6.75 0.02
C ALA A 135 14.50 -6.58 1.46
N LYS A 136 15.68 -5.97 1.61
CA LYS A 136 16.23 -5.60 2.93
C LYS A 136 15.34 -4.59 3.64
N ILE A 137 14.91 -3.53 2.94
CA ILE A 137 14.02 -2.49 3.49
C ILE A 137 12.69 -3.12 3.92
N VAL A 138 12.06 -3.90 3.03
CA VAL A 138 10.79 -4.60 3.31
C VAL A 138 10.92 -5.50 4.54
N THR A 139 11.98 -6.32 4.60
CA THR A 139 12.22 -7.23 5.75
C THR A 139 12.44 -6.45 7.04
N SER A 140 13.22 -5.36 7.00
CA SER A 140 13.48 -4.50 8.15
C SER A 140 12.19 -3.87 8.67
N GLN A 141 11.35 -3.34 7.78
CA GLN A 141 10.05 -2.74 8.14
C GLN A 141 9.14 -3.76 8.83
N TYR A 142 9.02 -4.98 8.29
CA TYR A 142 8.23 -6.03 8.95
C TYR A 142 8.71 -6.36 10.35
N ASN A 143 10.03 -6.46 10.54
CA ASN A 143 10.61 -6.76 11.85
C ASN A 143 10.32 -5.64 12.85
N GLU A 144 10.43 -4.38 12.44
CA GLU A 144 10.16 -3.22 13.28
C GLU A 144 8.66 -3.07 13.60
N MET A 145 7.76 -3.31 12.65
CA MET A 145 6.31 -3.36 12.91
C MET A 145 5.94 -4.47 13.90
N ARG A 146 6.54 -5.65 13.73
CA ARG A 146 6.36 -6.78 14.65
C ARG A 146 6.86 -6.42 16.06
N ARG A 147 8.05 -5.82 16.16
CA ARG A 147 8.63 -5.36 17.42
C ARG A 147 7.72 -4.36 18.12
N LEU A 148 7.17 -3.39 17.40
CA LEU A 148 6.23 -2.40 17.93
C LEU A 148 4.99 -3.08 18.51
N ARG A 149 4.41 -4.04 17.79
CA ARG A 149 3.22 -4.78 18.28
C ARG A 149 3.51 -5.65 19.49
N GLU A 150 4.66 -6.31 19.54
CA GLU A 150 5.05 -7.17 20.67
C GLU A 150 5.40 -6.35 21.93
N HIS A 151 5.99 -5.15 21.75
CA HIS A 151 6.49 -4.29 22.84
C HIS A 151 5.73 -2.96 22.94
N LEU A 152 4.44 -2.95 22.60
CA LEU A 152 3.59 -1.76 22.72
C LEU A 152 3.38 -1.41 24.20
N PRO A 153 3.66 -0.17 24.65
CA PRO A 153 3.31 0.30 25.99
C PRO A 153 1.80 0.51 26.19
N GLU A 154 1.34 0.54 27.45
CA GLU A 154 -0.08 0.76 27.79
C GLU A 154 -0.59 2.15 27.44
N ASN A 155 0.29 3.15 27.47
CA ASN A 155 -0.01 4.54 27.11
C ASN A 155 0.30 4.86 25.63
N GLU A 156 0.40 3.85 24.77
CA GLU A 156 0.55 4.03 23.33
C GLU A 156 -0.44 3.15 22.58
N VAL A 157 -0.84 3.59 21.40
CA VAL A 157 -1.76 2.84 20.53
C VAL A 157 -1.19 2.74 19.14
N VAL A 158 -1.51 1.66 18.46
CA VAL A 158 -1.21 1.47 17.04
C VAL A 158 -2.52 1.54 16.28
N VAL A 159 -2.67 2.48 15.36
CA VAL A 159 -3.86 2.67 14.51
C VAL A 159 -3.51 2.26 13.09
N TRP A 160 -3.81 1.01 12.77
CA TRP A 160 -3.52 0.30 11.52
C TRP A 160 -4.61 0.58 10.46
N ILE A 161 -4.41 1.62 9.66
CA ILE A 161 -5.27 2.25 8.64
C ILE A 161 -5.03 1.71 7.21
N ASP A 162 -6.12 1.44 6.50
CA ASP A 162 -6.14 1.11 5.08
C ASP A 162 -7.18 1.93 4.32
N PHE A 163 -6.79 2.41 3.15
CA PHE A 163 -7.74 2.94 2.18
C PHE A 163 -8.27 1.76 1.37
N ALA A 164 -9.45 1.26 1.75
CA ALA A 164 -10.02 0.06 1.16
C ALA A 164 -10.42 0.20 -0.31
N GLU A 165 -10.11 1.32 -0.99
CA GLU A 165 -10.69 1.84 -2.24
C GLU A 165 -12.17 2.25 -2.08
N ASN A 166 -12.72 3.03 -3.01
CA ASN A 166 -14.14 3.38 -2.96
C ASN A 166 -15.03 2.14 -3.12
N TYR A 167 -16.12 2.07 -2.38
CA TYR A 167 -17.20 1.11 -2.59
C TYR A 167 -18.17 1.71 -3.61
N GLY A 168 -18.31 1.05 -4.76
CA GLY A 168 -19.34 1.42 -5.74
C GLY A 168 -20.71 1.01 -5.21
N CYS A 169 -21.58 1.99 -5.00
CA CYS A 169 -22.96 1.72 -4.65
C CYS A 169 -23.64 1.02 -5.82
N VAL A 170 -24.02 -0.24 -5.59
CA VAL A 170 -24.76 -1.05 -6.55
C VAL A 170 -26.05 -1.53 -5.89
N SER A 171 -27.12 -1.59 -6.67
CA SER A 171 -28.42 -2.15 -6.35
C SER A 171 -28.60 -3.49 -7.07
N LEU A 172 -29.47 -4.35 -6.52
CA LEU A 172 -29.75 -5.66 -7.09
C LEU A 172 -30.45 -5.56 -8.46
N GLU A 173 -31.36 -4.59 -8.58
CA GLU A 173 -32.03 -4.24 -9.82
C GLU A 173 -31.67 -2.79 -10.15
N GLU A 174 -30.94 -2.59 -11.25
CA GLU A 174 -30.51 -1.27 -11.71
C GLU A 174 -30.93 -1.04 -13.15
N ILE A 175 -31.44 0.16 -13.41
CA ILE A 175 -31.68 0.64 -14.77
C ILE A 175 -30.33 0.90 -15.45
N GLN A 176 -30.27 0.76 -16.77
CA GLN A 176 -29.03 0.93 -17.54
C GLN A 176 -28.34 2.30 -17.32
N SER A 177 -29.11 3.37 -17.06
CA SER A 177 -28.55 4.70 -16.78
C SER A 177 -27.87 4.80 -15.40
N ALA A 178 -28.23 3.96 -14.43
CA ALA A 178 -27.60 3.94 -13.12
C ALA A 178 -26.14 3.47 -13.19
N TYR A 179 -25.79 2.62 -14.16
CA TYR A 179 -24.41 2.20 -14.43
C TYR A 179 -23.46 3.38 -14.73
N TRP A 180 -23.97 4.44 -15.37
CA TRP A 180 -23.19 5.64 -15.71
C TRP A 180 -23.15 6.69 -14.59
N ASN A 181 -24.04 6.60 -13.60
CA ASN A 181 -24.20 7.54 -12.50
C ASN A 181 -23.96 6.88 -11.12
N ALA A 182 -23.24 5.76 -11.09
CA ALA A 182 -23.00 5.02 -9.87
C ALA A 182 -22.26 5.88 -8.85
N THR A 183 -22.88 6.10 -7.69
CA THR A 183 -22.26 6.81 -6.58
C THR A 183 -21.22 5.91 -5.94
N SER A 184 -20.10 6.47 -5.49
CA SER A 184 -19.08 5.71 -4.78
C SER A 184 -18.83 6.32 -3.40
N ILE A 185 -18.79 5.50 -2.37
CA ILE A 185 -18.48 5.92 -1.00
C ILE A 185 -17.05 5.53 -0.65
N SER A 186 -16.37 6.35 0.14
CA SER A 186 -15.04 6.02 0.65
C SER A 186 -15.17 5.16 1.91
N LEU A 187 -14.43 4.04 1.93
CA LEU A 187 -14.30 3.21 3.12
C LEU A 187 -12.88 3.30 3.64
N HIS A 188 -12.75 3.84 4.84
CA HIS A 188 -11.47 4.00 5.51
C HIS A 188 -11.44 3.08 6.73
N THR A 189 -10.65 2.03 6.65
CA THR A 189 -10.67 0.98 7.68
C THR A 189 -9.47 1.07 8.59
N MET A 190 -9.63 0.82 9.88
CA MET A 190 -8.59 1.06 10.88
C MET A 190 -8.62 -0.05 11.95
N VAL A 191 -7.51 -0.75 12.23
CA VAL A 191 -7.36 -1.61 13.41
C VAL A 191 -6.63 -0.82 14.48
N VAL A 192 -7.22 -0.67 15.65
CA VAL A 192 -6.55 -0.12 16.81
C VAL A 192 -6.03 -1.28 17.67
N TYR A 193 -4.72 -1.33 17.87
CA TYR A 193 -4.08 -2.16 18.89
C TYR A 193 -3.77 -1.28 20.10
N CYS A 194 -4.23 -1.68 21.27
CA CYS A 194 -3.89 -1.07 22.54
C CYS A 194 -3.57 -2.15 23.57
N LYS A 195 -2.73 -1.82 24.56
CA LYS A 195 -2.54 -2.69 25.72
C LYS A 195 -3.49 -2.30 26.86
N THR A 196 -3.98 -3.30 27.57
CA THR A 196 -4.71 -3.12 28.82
C THR A 196 -4.17 -4.17 29.79
N GLY A 197 -3.24 -3.77 30.66
CA GLY A 197 -2.44 -4.74 31.42
C GLY A 197 -1.53 -5.56 30.49
N ASN A 198 -1.47 -6.87 30.73
CA ASN A 198 -0.70 -7.80 29.91
C ASN A 198 -1.37 -8.17 28.58
N ASP A 199 -2.65 -7.83 28.39
CA ASP A 199 -3.41 -8.23 27.22
C ASP A 199 -3.36 -7.17 26.12
N THR A 200 -3.23 -7.62 24.88
CA THR A 200 -3.38 -6.77 23.69
C THR A 200 -4.83 -6.80 23.23
N LYS A 201 -5.50 -5.65 23.31
CA LYS A 201 -6.85 -5.45 22.78
C LYS A 201 -6.77 -4.97 21.34
N ILE A 202 -7.57 -5.60 20.49
CA ILE A 202 -7.67 -5.31 19.06
C ILE A 202 -9.10 -4.83 18.77
N GLN A 203 -9.25 -3.63 18.24
CA GLN A 203 -10.54 -3.06 17.88
C GLN A 203 -10.51 -2.59 16.43
N SER A 204 -11.42 -3.11 15.61
CA SER A 204 -11.55 -2.69 14.22
C SER A 204 -12.57 -1.56 14.10
N TYR A 205 -12.26 -0.59 13.25
CA TYR A 205 -13.08 0.56 12.91
C TYR A 205 -13.21 0.69 11.40
N VAL A 206 -14.32 1.26 10.96
CA VAL A 206 -14.56 1.65 9.56
C VAL A 206 -15.20 3.02 9.59
N ALA A 207 -14.46 4.01 9.10
CA ALA A 207 -15.05 5.28 8.72
C ALA A 207 -15.73 5.12 7.36
N VAL A 208 -16.98 5.56 7.29
CA VAL A 208 -17.76 5.56 6.07
C VAL A 208 -18.10 7.00 5.77
N SER A 209 -17.69 7.47 4.61
CA SER A 209 -17.89 8.87 4.26
C SER A 209 -17.96 9.06 2.76
N ASP A 210 -18.63 10.14 2.39
CA ASP A 210 -18.63 10.63 1.02
C ASP A 210 -17.33 11.44 0.73
N PHE A 211 -16.53 11.75 1.78
CA PHE A 211 -15.32 12.62 1.75
C PHE A 211 -14.21 12.11 2.70
N PHE A 212 -12.94 12.51 2.52
CA PHE A 212 -11.80 11.97 3.29
C PHE A 212 -11.48 12.81 4.54
N GLY A 213 -11.75 12.36 5.78
CA GLY A 213 -11.30 13.15 6.94
C GLY A 213 -11.58 12.62 8.35
N LYS A 214 -10.61 12.89 9.23
CA LYS A 214 -10.52 12.71 10.70
C LYS A 214 -10.10 11.33 11.25
N CYS A 215 -9.41 11.38 12.39
CA CYS A 215 -8.89 10.24 13.14
C CYS A 215 -9.83 9.82 14.30
N VAL A 216 -9.74 8.56 14.70
CA VAL A 216 -10.48 7.89 15.79
C VAL A 216 -10.10 8.45 17.16
N GLU A 217 -11.10 8.85 17.93
CA GLU A 217 -10.96 9.08 19.38
C GLU A 217 -10.79 7.74 20.11
N THR A 218 -9.66 7.56 20.79
CA THR A 218 -9.25 6.29 21.39
C THR A 218 -9.81 6.09 22.81
N GLY A 219 -10.41 7.12 23.40
CA GLY A 219 -11.06 7.06 24.72
C GLY A 219 -10.12 6.79 25.90
N ASN A 220 -8.80 6.88 25.71
CA ASN A 220 -7.80 6.71 26.78
C ASN A 220 -7.22 8.08 27.18
N PRO A 221 -7.51 8.58 28.40
CA PRO A 221 -7.05 9.89 28.85
C PRO A 221 -5.52 9.97 29.08
N ASP A 222 -4.85 8.83 29.29
CA ASP A 222 -3.40 8.77 29.56
C ASP A 222 -2.57 8.49 28.29
N LEU A 223 -3.16 8.66 27.10
CA LEU A 223 -2.52 8.32 25.83
C LEU A 223 -1.38 9.28 25.49
N ARG A 224 -0.17 8.73 25.29
CA ARG A 224 1.05 9.49 24.98
C ARG A 224 1.41 9.53 23.50
N VAL A 225 1.17 8.46 22.74
CA VAL A 225 1.59 8.38 21.32
C VAL A 225 0.60 7.55 20.51
N ILE A 226 0.29 8.03 19.29
CA ILE A 226 -0.42 7.26 18.27
C ILE A 226 0.54 6.83 17.16
N HIS A 227 0.69 5.53 16.98
CA HIS A 227 1.36 4.95 15.81
C HIS A 227 0.30 4.63 14.76
N TYR A 228 -0.08 5.62 13.96
CA TYR A 228 -0.69 5.34 12.67
C TYR A 228 0.10 4.34 11.88
N LEU A 229 -0.66 3.63 11.09
CA LEU A 229 -0.21 2.55 10.31
C LEU A 229 -0.94 2.76 8.91
N SER A 230 -0.36 3.20 7.74
CA SER A 230 -0.92 3.00 6.34
C SER A 230 0.01 2.34 5.26
N ASP A 231 -0.53 1.66 4.24
CA ASP A 231 0.19 1.11 3.06
C ASP A 231 0.84 2.21 2.19
N SER A 232 0.51 3.45 2.52
CA SER A 232 1.15 4.66 2.03
C SER A 232 1.12 4.85 0.51
N PRO A 233 0.00 4.60 -0.21
CA PRO A 233 -0.17 5.09 -1.56
C PRO A 233 -0.03 6.62 -1.57
N THR A 234 0.70 7.10 -2.57
CA THR A 234 1.10 8.51 -2.70
C THR A 234 -0.10 9.45 -2.74
N SER A 235 -1.19 9.04 -3.37
CA SER A 235 -2.41 9.83 -3.50
C SER A 235 -3.11 10.09 -2.15
N GLN A 236 -2.93 9.22 -1.15
CA GLN A 236 -3.68 9.30 0.10
C GLN A 236 -2.77 9.65 1.28
N TYR A 237 -1.72 8.86 1.54
CA TYR A 237 -0.96 8.99 2.79
C TYR A 237 0.49 9.44 2.61
N ARG A 238 1.12 9.19 1.45
CA ARG A 238 2.51 9.61 1.18
C ARG A 238 2.54 10.89 0.33
N ASN A 239 2.11 11.99 0.92
CA ASN A 239 2.10 13.31 0.30
C ASN A 239 2.40 14.42 1.31
N LYS A 240 2.65 15.62 0.76
CA LYS A 240 3.00 16.83 1.51
C LYS A 240 1.96 17.20 2.59
N THR A 241 0.67 16.99 2.32
CA THR A 241 -0.44 17.29 3.24
C THR A 241 -0.35 16.41 4.48
N MET A 242 -0.10 15.12 4.29
CA MET A 242 0.01 14.15 5.39
C MET A 242 1.29 14.33 6.21
N PHE A 243 2.38 14.74 5.58
CA PHE A 243 3.63 15.03 6.28
C PHE A 243 3.46 16.24 7.20
N GLN A 244 2.78 17.27 6.70
CA GLN A 244 2.43 18.44 7.46
C GLN A 244 1.44 18.11 8.59
N PHE A 245 0.43 17.28 8.32
CA PHE A 245 -0.50 16.78 9.36
C PHE A 245 0.24 16.07 10.50
N VAL A 246 1.17 15.16 10.19
CA VAL A 246 2.01 14.47 11.19
C VAL A 246 2.83 15.47 12.02
N SER A 247 3.32 16.55 11.41
CA SER A 247 4.10 17.58 12.12
C SER A 247 3.28 18.39 13.13
N MET A 248 1.99 18.61 12.86
CA MET A 248 1.10 19.41 13.71
C MET A 248 0.27 18.57 14.68
N HIS A 249 0.35 17.24 14.57
CA HIS A 249 -0.56 16.34 15.29
C HIS A 249 -0.52 16.52 16.81
N GLU A 250 0.66 16.76 17.39
CA GLU A 250 0.81 17.01 18.82
C GLU A 250 0.18 18.34 19.26
N GLU A 251 0.25 19.37 18.42
CA GLU A 251 -0.38 20.67 18.67
C GLU A 251 -1.91 20.59 18.59
N GLU A 252 -2.43 19.87 17.59
CA GLU A 252 -3.87 19.78 17.32
C GLU A 252 -4.60 18.82 18.28
N PHE A 253 -3.94 17.71 18.64
CA PHE A 253 -4.57 16.61 19.38
C PHE A 253 -3.91 16.33 20.73
N GLY A 254 -2.89 17.10 21.11
CA GLY A 254 -2.13 16.92 22.36
C GLY A 254 -1.22 15.68 22.37
N ILE A 255 -1.10 14.95 21.25
CA ILE A 255 -0.47 13.63 21.18
C ILE A 255 0.33 13.52 19.88
N PRO A 256 1.62 13.10 19.89
CA PRO A 256 2.40 12.87 18.67
C PRO A 256 1.93 11.63 17.86
N ALA A 257 2.15 11.70 16.54
CA ALA A 257 1.72 10.69 15.57
C ALA A 257 2.85 10.11 14.70
N ARG A 258 2.74 8.85 14.26
CA ARG A 258 3.71 8.14 13.37
C ARG A 258 2.97 7.16 12.42
N PRO A 259 3.23 7.00 11.09
CA PRO A 259 2.44 6.18 10.08
C PRO A 259 2.95 4.71 9.72
N CYS A 260 2.14 3.82 9.01
CA CYS A 260 2.32 2.37 8.40
C CYS A 260 1.30 1.04 8.49
N ASP A 261 0.41 0.67 7.51
CA ASP A 261 -0.76 -0.29 7.13
C ASP A 261 -2.19 -0.52 7.82
N GLY A 262 -3.34 -1.00 7.12
CA GLY A 262 -4.33 -2.23 7.04
C GLY A 262 -5.83 -2.47 7.61
N LEU A 263 -6.88 -2.87 6.81
CA LEU A 263 -8.13 -3.70 7.16
C LEU A 263 -9.25 -3.91 6.07
N GLY A 264 -9.17 -3.32 4.89
CA GLY A 264 -10.33 -2.93 4.06
C GLY A 264 -11.16 -4.04 3.41
N ALA A 265 -10.50 -5.11 2.97
CA ALA A 265 -11.09 -6.09 2.05
C ALA A 265 -12.27 -6.90 2.62
N SER A 266 -12.33 -7.07 3.94
CA SER A 266 -13.37 -7.90 4.58
C SER A 266 -14.72 -7.20 4.69
N VAL A 267 -14.71 -5.88 4.87
CA VAL A 267 -15.92 -5.05 5.03
C VAL A 267 -16.67 -4.94 3.71
N LYS A 268 -15.95 -4.73 2.61
CA LYS A 268 -16.52 -4.67 1.25
C LYS A 268 -17.25 -5.95 0.85
N ARG A 269 -16.62 -7.11 1.06
CA ARG A 269 -17.24 -8.41 0.75
C ARG A 269 -18.53 -8.64 1.52
N ALA A 270 -18.61 -8.18 2.77
CA ALA A 270 -19.83 -8.30 3.57
C ALA A 270 -20.97 -7.43 3.01
N ALA A 271 -20.67 -6.19 2.62
CA ALA A 271 -21.64 -5.28 1.99
C ALA A 271 -22.12 -5.81 0.62
N ASP A 272 -21.20 -6.21 -0.25
CA ASP A 272 -21.52 -6.79 -1.57
C ASP A 272 -22.45 -8.01 -1.46
N ASN A 273 -22.17 -8.89 -0.49
CA ASN A 273 -22.98 -10.09 -0.28
C ASN A 273 -24.38 -9.74 0.24
N ALA A 274 -24.52 -8.70 1.07
CA ALA A 274 -25.82 -8.26 1.57
C ALA A 274 -26.69 -7.69 0.44
N VAL A 275 -26.09 -6.88 -0.45
CA VAL A 275 -26.77 -6.36 -1.65
C VAL A 275 -27.17 -7.50 -2.59
N LYS A 276 -26.23 -8.39 -2.92
CA LYS A 276 -26.48 -9.54 -3.83
C LYS A 276 -27.55 -10.50 -3.32
N GLN A 277 -27.76 -10.56 -2.01
CA GLN A 277 -28.81 -11.37 -1.39
C GLN A 277 -30.17 -10.64 -1.32
N GLY A 278 -30.27 -9.41 -1.85
CA GLY A 278 -31.48 -8.58 -1.78
C GLY A 278 -31.82 -8.10 -0.36
N LYS A 279 -30.88 -8.19 0.59
CA LYS A 279 -31.11 -7.82 1.99
C LYS A 279 -31.06 -6.31 2.23
N VAL A 280 -30.36 -5.59 1.37
CA VAL A 280 -30.15 -4.14 1.47
C VAL A 280 -29.91 -3.54 0.09
N SER A 281 -30.28 -2.27 -0.09
CA SER A 281 -29.82 -1.43 -1.20
C SER A 281 -28.96 -0.32 -0.61
N ILE A 282 -27.67 -0.31 -0.93
CA ILE A 282 -26.70 0.68 -0.42
C ILE A 282 -26.46 1.71 -1.52
N GLN A 283 -26.94 2.94 -1.30
CA GLN A 283 -26.86 4.03 -2.28
C GLN A 283 -26.06 5.25 -1.80
N SER A 284 -25.72 5.32 -0.51
CA SER A 284 -24.96 6.42 0.11
C SER A 284 -24.24 5.96 1.38
N ALA A 285 -23.33 6.79 1.90
CA ALA A 285 -22.64 6.53 3.17
C ALA A 285 -23.65 6.33 4.32
N SER A 286 -24.71 7.14 4.36
CA SER A 286 -25.77 7.01 5.37
C SER A 286 -26.51 5.66 5.32
N TYR A 287 -26.73 5.11 4.12
CA TYR A 287 -27.39 3.81 3.94
C TYR A 287 -26.45 2.68 4.33
N PHE A 288 -25.16 2.82 4.03
CA PHE A 288 -24.14 1.88 4.47
C PHE A 288 -24.04 1.84 6.00
N LEU A 289 -24.06 3.00 6.69
CA LEU A 289 -24.02 3.07 8.15
C LEU A 289 -25.24 2.43 8.79
N LYS A 290 -26.46 2.73 8.29
CA LYS A 290 -27.69 2.08 8.76
C LYS A 290 -27.65 0.55 8.57
N TRP A 291 -27.11 0.09 7.45
CA TRP A 291 -26.90 -1.33 7.21
C TRP A 291 -25.89 -1.94 8.19
N ALA A 292 -24.77 -1.25 8.42
CA ALA A 292 -23.75 -1.70 9.35
C ALA A 292 -24.33 -1.82 10.78
N GLU A 293 -25.03 -0.79 11.26
CA GLU A 293 -25.69 -0.78 12.57
C GLU A 293 -26.75 -1.88 12.72
N SER A 294 -27.57 -2.12 11.69
CA SER A 294 -28.61 -3.17 11.72
C SER A 294 -28.02 -4.58 11.63
N SER A 295 -26.94 -4.76 10.88
CA SER A 295 -26.19 -6.02 10.78
C SER A 295 -25.37 -6.34 12.05
N MET A 296 -25.22 -5.36 12.95
CA MET A 296 -24.44 -5.46 14.20
C MET A 296 -25.19 -6.10 15.38
N THR A 297 -26.38 -6.66 15.18
CA THR A 297 -27.25 -7.15 16.28
C THR A 297 -26.74 -8.39 17.05
N SER A 298 -25.50 -8.86 16.87
CA SER A 298 -24.86 -9.81 17.80
C SER A 298 -23.33 -9.84 17.66
N GLY A 299 -22.60 -9.15 18.55
CA GLY A 299 -21.18 -9.45 18.85
C GLY A 299 -20.12 -9.10 17.79
N SER A 300 -20.41 -8.23 16.82
CA SER A 300 -19.40 -7.79 15.84
C SER A 300 -18.26 -7.02 16.52
N LYS A 301 -17.01 -7.39 16.22
CA LYS A 301 -15.80 -6.70 16.70
C LYS A 301 -15.46 -5.45 15.88
N VAL A 302 -16.26 -5.09 14.87
CA VAL A 302 -16.03 -3.94 13.99
C VAL A 302 -17.00 -2.82 14.36
N LYS A 303 -16.48 -1.62 14.59
CA LYS A 303 -17.26 -0.40 14.84
C LYS A 303 -17.29 0.47 13.60
N TYR A 304 -18.45 1.05 13.30
CA TYR A 304 -18.63 1.94 12.15
C TYR A 304 -18.94 3.34 12.66
N PHE A 305 -18.44 4.35 11.98
CA PHE A 305 -18.81 5.75 12.21
C PHE A 305 -18.85 6.52 10.90
N GLY A 306 -19.68 7.55 10.85
CA GLY A 306 -19.83 8.43 9.70
C GLY A 306 -19.29 9.82 9.99
N TYR A 307 -19.07 10.58 8.92
CA TYR A 307 -18.78 12.01 8.97
C TYR A 307 -19.82 12.76 8.16
N THR A 308 -20.24 13.92 8.66
CA THR A 308 -21.12 14.82 7.89
C THR A 308 -20.29 15.68 6.93
N GLN A 309 -20.96 16.24 5.93
CA GLN A 309 -20.33 17.16 4.98
C GLN A 309 -19.76 18.40 5.69
N GLU A 310 -20.50 18.91 6.68
CA GLU A 310 -20.11 20.08 7.46
C GLU A 310 -18.86 19.82 8.31
N GLU A 311 -18.74 18.61 8.89
CA GLU A 311 -17.54 18.19 9.64
C GLU A 311 -16.32 18.09 8.72
N TYR A 312 -16.50 17.59 7.50
CA TYR A 312 -15.44 17.54 6.50
C TYR A 312 -15.02 18.94 6.04
N GLU A 313 -15.96 19.81 5.69
CA GLU A 313 -15.66 21.18 5.24
C GLU A 313 -14.96 21.99 6.32
N LEU A 314 -15.37 21.84 7.59
CA LEU A 314 -14.70 22.47 8.72
C LEU A 314 -13.26 21.96 8.88
N PHE A 315 -13.06 20.64 8.78
CA PHE A 315 -11.72 20.04 8.84
C PHE A 315 -10.85 20.47 7.66
N GLU A 316 -11.40 20.48 6.44
CA GLU A 316 -10.70 20.90 5.23
C GLU A 316 -10.33 22.38 5.28
N ALA A 317 -11.18 23.24 5.84
CA ALA A 317 -10.89 24.65 6.05
C ALA A 317 -9.73 24.85 7.04
N VAL A 318 -9.72 24.14 8.18
CA VAL A 318 -8.60 24.16 9.13
C VAL A 318 -7.31 23.67 8.47
N LEU A 319 -7.39 22.60 7.67
CA LEU A 319 -6.26 22.11 6.89
C LEU A 319 -5.82 23.14 5.84
N LYS A 320 -6.70 23.76 5.06
CA LYS A 320 -6.30 24.73 4.01
C LYS A 320 -5.72 26.02 4.57
N GLU A 321 -6.23 26.51 5.70
CA GLU A 321 -5.77 27.75 6.33
C GLU A 321 -4.40 27.57 7.02
N ARG A 322 -4.12 26.37 7.57
CA ARG A 322 -2.86 26.05 8.27
C ARG A 322 -1.81 25.38 7.39
N LEU A 323 -2.21 24.58 6.40
CA LEU A 323 -1.30 23.84 5.54
C LEU A 323 -0.98 24.69 4.29
N ASN A 324 0.19 25.30 4.25
CA ASN A 324 0.86 25.62 2.99
C ASN A 324 1.99 24.60 2.75
N PRO A 325 1.65 23.32 2.48
CA PRO A 325 2.59 22.23 2.65
C PRO A 325 3.68 22.29 1.57
N VAL A 326 4.93 22.26 2.01
CA VAL A 326 6.11 22.21 1.13
C VAL A 326 6.41 20.77 0.75
N PRO A 327 6.61 20.45 -0.54
CA PRO A 327 6.99 19.11 -0.94
C PRO A 327 8.40 18.76 -0.41
N VAL A 328 8.55 17.56 0.14
CA VAL A 328 9.85 17.04 0.58
C VAL A 328 10.52 16.30 -0.58
N LYS A 329 11.77 16.66 -0.91
CA LYS A 329 12.53 15.98 -1.97
C LYS A 329 12.67 14.49 -1.64
N GLY A 330 12.49 13.63 -2.63
CA GLY A 330 12.60 12.19 -2.41
C GLY A 330 11.45 11.56 -1.61
N THR A 331 10.29 12.23 -1.50
CA THR A 331 9.08 11.73 -0.82
C THR A 331 8.80 10.24 -1.06
N PHE A 332 8.99 9.76 -2.30
CA PHE A 332 8.75 8.36 -2.67
C PHE A 332 9.64 7.34 -1.96
N LYS A 333 10.85 7.73 -1.54
CA LYS A 333 11.82 6.89 -0.82
C LYS A 333 11.62 6.92 0.69
N ILE A 334 10.78 7.81 1.19
CA ILE A 334 10.53 7.97 2.62
C ILE A 334 9.53 6.89 3.05
N HIS A 335 9.92 6.16 4.09
CA HIS A 335 9.12 5.09 4.67
C HIS A 335 8.81 5.30 6.16
N TYR A 336 9.44 6.29 6.79
CA TYR A 336 9.22 6.60 8.19
C TYR A 336 9.34 8.10 8.45
N ILE A 337 8.42 8.63 9.26
CA ILE A 337 8.29 10.06 9.56
C ILE A 337 7.98 10.24 11.03
N ILE A 338 8.64 11.22 11.65
CA ILE A 338 8.39 11.65 13.02
C ILE A 338 8.21 13.17 13.03
N GLY A 339 7.10 13.64 13.61
CA GLY A 339 6.93 15.05 13.92
C GLY A 339 7.86 15.49 15.05
N SER A 340 8.48 16.66 14.91
CA SER A 340 9.35 17.27 15.93
C SER A 340 8.94 18.72 16.19
N GLY A 341 7.63 18.94 16.30
CA GLY A 341 6.99 20.24 16.43
C GLY A 341 6.41 20.78 15.13
N THR A 342 5.69 21.90 15.23
CA THR A 342 4.95 22.53 14.14
C THR A 342 5.85 22.79 12.93
N ASN A 343 5.44 22.29 11.75
CA ASN A 343 6.20 22.39 10.49
C ASN A 343 7.58 21.70 10.51
N LYS A 344 7.89 20.82 11.46
CA LYS A 344 9.20 20.15 11.55
C LYS A 344 9.04 18.65 11.58
N ILE A 345 9.77 17.96 10.70
CA ILE A 345 9.74 16.49 10.63
C ILE A 345 11.14 15.92 10.48
N TYR A 346 11.32 14.70 10.98
CA TYR A 346 12.41 13.82 10.62
C TYR A 346 11.88 12.73 9.70
N THR A 347 12.61 12.45 8.61
CA THR A 347 12.25 11.41 7.65
C THR A 347 13.36 10.37 7.55
N ARG A 348 13.00 9.15 7.13
CA ARG A 348 13.95 8.06 6.90
C ARG A 348 13.41 7.08 5.85
N ASN A 349 14.33 6.42 5.14
CA ASN A 349 14.02 5.39 4.13
C ASN A 349 13.63 4.01 4.71
N SER A 350 13.68 3.86 6.03
CA SER A 350 13.43 2.63 6.76
C SER A 350 12.90 2.95 8.15
N THR A 351 12.03 2.07 8.66
CA THR A 351 11.44 2.23 10.00
C THR A 351 12.43 1.89 11.09
N CYS A 352 12.33 2.56 12.24
CA CYS A 352 13.12 2.25 13.42
C CYS A 352 12.37 2.62 14.71
N TYR A 353 12.11 1.62 15.55
CA TYR A 353 11.49 1.71 16.86
C TYR A 353 12.45 1.36 17.99
N CYS A 354 13.76 1.56 17.79
CA CYS A 354 14.72 1.48 18.89
C CYS A 354 14.40 2.52 19.97
N GLU A 355 14.83 2.26 21.21
CA GLU A 355 14.51 3.10 22.36
C GLU A 355 14.93 4.56 22.16
N LYS A 356 16.13 4.80 21.60
CA LYS A 356 16.64 6.16 21.31
C LYS A 356 15.75 6.92 20.32
N CYS A 357 15.35 6.28 19.23
CA CYS A 357 14.42 6.87 18.24
C CYS A 357 13.00 7.07 18.79
N ARG A 358 12.66 6.43 19.92
CA ARG A 358 11.35 6.58 20.57
C ARG A 358 11.35 7.69 21.60
N SER A 359 12.42 7.83 22.37
CA SER A 359 12.52 8.81 23.45
C SER A 359 12.73 10.24 22.94
N ASP A 360 13.71 10.43 22.07
CA ASP A 360 14.07 11.74 21.54
C ASP A 360 14.81 11.57 20.21
N ILE A 361 14.16 12.01 19.14
CA ILE A 361 14.70 11.89 17.80
C ILE A 361 15.87 12.86 17.57
N SER A 362 15.94 13.97 18.30
CA SER A 362 16.98 14.99 18.14
C SER A 362 18.35 14.55 18.69
N SER A 363 18.36 13.62 19.64
CA SER A 363 19.56 13.06 20.27
C SER A 363 19.90 11.62 19.84
N THR A 364 19.20 11.09 18.81
CA THR A 364 19.45 9.74 18.35
C THR A 364 20.81 9.60 17.65
N THR A 365 21.41 8.43 17.79
CA THR A 365 22.65 8.03 17.09
C THR A 365 22.36 7.11 15.90
N CYS A 366 21.08 6.88 15.59
CA CYS A 366 20.69 6.09 14.44
C CYS A 366 20.91 6.87 13.14
N GLU A 367 21.59 6.22 12.19
CA GLU A 367 21.85 6.79 10.87
C GLU A 367 20.61 6.82 9.99
N GLY A 368 20.65 7.67 8.95
CA GLY A 368 19.66 7.72 7.88
C GLY A 368 18.47 8.67 8.11
N TYR A 369 18.48 9.45 9.19
CA TYR A 369 17.48 10.50 9.39
C TYR A 369 17.84 11.78 8.65
N GLU A 370 16.86 12.36 7.97
CA GLU A 370 16.92 13.67 7.36
C GLU A 370 15.94 14.60 8.06
N PHE A 371 16.37 15.82 8.41
CA PHE A 371 15.54 16.84 9.04
C PHE A 371 14.95 17.79 8.00
N HIS A 372 13.65 18.09 8.11
CA HIS A 372 12.96 19.00 7.20
C HIS A 372 12.11 20.02 7.95
N VAL A 373 12.07 21.22 7.39
CA VAL A 373 11.18 22.30 7.79
C VAL A 373 10.16 22.51 6.66
N LEU A 374 8.86 22.46 6.99
CA LEU A 374 7.75 22.42 6.04
C LEU A 374 7.09 23.78 5.80
N VAL A 375 7.79 24.88 6.06
CA VAL A 375 7.35 26.25 5.74
C VAL A 375 8.11 26.80 4.54
N LYS A 376 7.43 27.55 3.66
CA LYS A 376 8.10 28.42 2.71
C LYS A 376 8.75 29.57 3.49
N GLY A 377 10.08 29.67 3.45
CA GLY A 377 10.74 30.89 3.89
C GLY A 377 10.20 32.07 3.09
N ARG A 378 9.77 33.13 3.77
CA ARG A 378 9.71 34.46 3.14
C ARG A 378 11.16 34.92 3.04
N ASP A 379 11.65 34.96 1.81
CA ASP A 379 12.94 35.49 1.36
C ASP A 379 14.22 34.87 1.96
N ASN A 380 15.01 34.25 1.09
CA ASN A 380 16.45 34.44 1.05
C ASN A 380 16.89 34.38 -0.42
N ASN A 381 17.28 35.54 -0.95
CA ASN A 381 18.09 35.65 -2.14
C ASN A 381 19.44 34.95 -1.87
N GLU A 382 19.56 33.68 -2.26
CA GLU A 382 20.86 33.08 -2.54
C GLU A 382 20.83 32.63 -3.99
N ALA A 383 21.65 33.30 -4.80
CA ALA A 383 21.92 32.92 -6.17
C ALA A 383 22.44 31.49 -6.19
N VAL A 384 21.70 30.59 -6.84
CA VAL A 384 22.20 29.27 -7.22
C VAL A 384 22.52 29.36 -8.69
N ASP A 385 23.80 29.16 -9.00
CA ASP A 385 24.35 29.14 -10.34
C ASP A 385 23.51 28.27 -11.29
N GLU A 386 23.14 28.86 -12.42
CA GLU A 386 22.55 28.16 -13.56
C GLU A 386 23.61 27.26 -14.20
N GLU A 387 23.56 25.95 -13.91
CA GLU A 387 24.06 24.94 -14.85
C GLU A 387 22.89 24.35 -15.64
N MET A 388 23.02 24.50 -16.96
CA MET A 388 22.04 24.31 -18.01
C MET A 388 21.46 22.89 -18.06
N ILE A 389 20.13 22.79 -18.15
CA ILE A 389 19.43 21.65 -18.77
C ILE A 389 18.72 22.21 -20.02
N PRO A 390 18.91 21.61 -21.21
CA PRO A 390 18.52 22.24 -22.48
C PRO A 390 17.02 22.30 -22.66
N ALA A 391 16.58 23.45 -23.16
CA ALA A 391 15.21 23.80 -23.50
C ALA A 391 14.61 22.85 -24.54
N ALA A 392 13.42 22.32 -24.26
CA ALA A 392 12.48 21.92 -25.30
C ALA A 392 11.55 23.11 -25.52
N GLN A 393 11.60 23.65 -26.74
CA GLN A 393 10.82 24.80 -27.17
C GLN A 393 9.33 24.45 -27.24
N ASP A 394 8.53 25.29 -26.59
CA ASP A 394 7.11 25.47 -26.87
C ASP A 394 6.96 26.24 -28.20
N GLU A 395 6.06 25.78 -29.07
CA GLU A 395 5.29 26.67 -29.93
C GLU A 395 3.80 26.39 -29.77
N ASN A 396 3.04 27.48 -29.86
CA ASN A 396 1.89 27.82 -29.06
C ASN A 396 0.59 27.77 -29.89
N ASN A 397 -0.55 27.71 -29.20
CA ASN A 397 -1.87 28.33 -29.48
C ASN A 397 -3.08 27.40 -29.64
N GLY A 398 -4.08 27.60 -28.76
CA GLY A 398 -5.48 27.22 -29.02
C GLY A 398 -6.30 26.84 -27.78
N GLU A 399 -6.73 27.84 -27.02
CA GLU A 399 -8.01 27.95 -26.28
C GLU A 399 -8.62 26.72 -25.57
N GLY A 400 -8.63 26.79 -24.22
CA GLY A 400 -9.78 26.51 -23.34
C GLY A 400 -10.30 25.07 -23.22
N GLU A 401 -9.93 24.37 -22.14
CA GLU A 401 -10.84 23.56 -21.28
C GLU A 401 -10.07 22.88 -20.13
N ALA A 402 -10.78 22.58 -19.05
CA ALA A 402 -10.30 22.25 -17.71
C ALA A 402 -9.18 21.19 -17.64
N SER A 403 -8.09 21.50 -16.94
CA SER A 403 -6.98 20.59 -16.70
C SER A 403 -7.29 19.56 -15.60
N GLU A 404 -7.63 18.35 -16.02
CA GLU A 404 -7.51 17.15 -15.19
C GLU A 404 -6.02 16.95 -14.84
N ALA A 405 -5.72 17.04 -13.54
CA ALA A 405 -4.38 16.82 -13.03
C ALA A 405 -3.96 15.35 -13.19
N THR A 406 -3.00 15.11 -14.07
CA THR A 406 -2.39 13.81 -14.35
C THR A 406 -1.40 13.44 -13.24
N TYR A 407 -1.86 12.74 -12.20
CA TYR A 407 -1.00 12.30 -11.11
C TYR A 407 -0.37 10.92 -11.36
N GLY A 408 0.95 10.86 -11.20
CA GLY A 408 1.73 9.64 -11.17
C GLY A 408 1.46 8.82 -9.92
N VAL A 409 0.77 7.69 -10.09
CA VAL A 409 0.54 6.71 -9.02
C VAL A 409 1.44 5.51 -9.26
N ASP A 410 2.41 5.32 -8.37
CA ASP A 410 3.22 4.11 -8.24
C ASP A 410 2.82 3.46 -6.91
N PRO A 411 2.03 2.37 -6.89
CA PRO A 411 1.55 1.76 -5.64
C PRO A 411 2.57 0.74 -5.13
N TRP A 412 3.10 0.96 -3.92
CA TRP A 412 4.00 0.01 -3.25
C TRP A 412 3.61 -0.21 -1.78
N VAL A 413 3.41 -1.50 -1.49
CA VAL A 413 3.21 -2.20 -0.19
C VAL A 413 1.76 -2.43 0.22
N ALA A 414 1.09 -3.38 -0.45
CA ALA A 414 -0.01 -4.13 0.17
C ALA A 414 0.54 -5.47 0.69
N VAL A 415 0.49 -5.68 2.01
CA VAL A 415 0.52 -7.03 2.63
C VAL A 415 -0.47 -7.05 3.79
N LEU A 416 -1.76 -7.10 3.49
CA LEU A 416 -2.62 -8.29 3.62
C LEU A 416 -4.07 -7.96 3.27
#